data_AF-A0A8T5HWH1-F1
#
_entry.id   AF-A0A8T5HWH1-F1
#
_cell.length_a   1.000
_cell.length_b   1.000
_cell.length_c   1.000
_cell.angle_alpha   90.00
_cell.angle_beta   90.00
_cell.angle_gamma   90.00
#
_symmetry.space_group_name_H-M   'P 1'
#
loop_
_entity.id
_entity.type
_entity.pdbx_description
1 polymer ?
#
loop_
_entity_poly.entity_id
_entity_poly.type
_entity_poly.pdbx_seq_one_letter_code
_entity_poly.pdbx_strand_id
1 'polypeptide(L)'
;MNKKASANMWWIIIGAVIALVVMIILMVMFTGKTQPLEQGLSACENKGGVCSSNSDCPSNTLSSGAFGCEKAGESCCIGAPKVCTKGSDGSECGKENEYDCKPFGTKSYCVKLDIPTKPAGG
;
A
#
# COMPACT_ATOMS: atom_id res chain seq x y z
N MET A 1 -40.05 56.52 0.10
CA MET A 1 -39.15 55.99 -0.94
C MET A 1 -38.02 55.23 -0.25
N ASN A 2 -38.03 53.90 -0.34
CA ASN A 2 -37.20 53.00 0.47
C ASN A 2 -35.77 52.86 -0.11
N LYS A 3 -34.78 53.52 0.51
CA LYS A 3 -33.35 53.23 0.32
C LYS A 3 -32.91 52.13 1.31
N LYS A 4 -33.35 50.88 1.11
CA LYS A 4 -32.86 49.71 1.89
C LYS A 4 -32.35 48.56 1.01
N ALA A 5 -32.18 48.78 -0.29
CA ALA A 5 -31.69 47.75 -1.22
C ALA A 5 -30.15 47.76 -1.38
N SER A 6 -29.46 48.90 -1.20
CA SER A 6 -28.03 49.00 -1.51
C SER A 6 -27.09 48.46 -0.43
N ALA A 7 -27.51 48.41 0.85
CA ALA A 7 -26.64 47.90 1.92
C ALA A 7 -26.44 46.38 1.85
N ASN A 8 -27.42 45.63 1.33
CA ASN A 8 -27.34 44.19 1.23
C ASN A 8 -26.40 43.71 0.12
N MET A 9 -26.23 44.51 -0.94
CA MET A 9 -25.44 44.12 -2.11
C MET A 9 -23.95 44.00 -1.79
N TRP A 10 -23.41 44.91 -0.97
CA TRP A 10 -22.00 44.89 -0.57
C TRP A 10 -21.69 43.71 0.37
N TRP A 11 -22.57 43.40 1.32
CA TRP A 11 -22.40 42.27 2.24
C TRP A 11 -22.42 40.91 1.54
N ILE A 12 -23.22 40.77 0.49
CA ILE A 12 -23.26 39.55 -0.33
C ILE A 12 -21.93 39.32 -1.05
N ILE A 13 -21.32 40.39 -1.58
CA ILE A 13 -20.02 40.32 -2.26
C ILE A 13 -18.93 39.90 -1.26
N ILE A 14 -18.90 40.51 -0.06
CA ILE A 14 -17.96 40.13 1.00
C ILE A 14 -18.16 38.66 1.40
N GLY A 15 -19.41 38.22 1.59
CA GLY A 15 -19.73 36.84 1.95
C GLY A 15 -19.24 35.83 0.92
N ALA A 16 -19.43 36.12 -0.37
CA ALA A 16 -18.97 35.25 -1.46
C ALA A 16 -17.43 35.13 -1.49
N VAL A 17 -16.71 36.24 -1.29
CA VAL A 17 -15.23 36.23 -1.27
C VAL A 17 -14.69 35.44 -0.08
N ILE A 18 -15.26 35.64 1.12
CA ILE A 18 -14.85 34.89 2.31
C ILE A 18 -15.10 33.39 2.13
N ALA A 19 -16.27 33.01 1.60
CA ALA A 19 -16.59 31.61 1.33
C ALA A 19 -15.59 30.97 0.35
N LEU A 20 -15.22 31.69 -0.71
CA LEU A 20 -14.23 31.23 -1.69
C LEU A 20 -12.85 31.04 -1.04
N VAL A 21 -12.39 32.00 -0.24
CA VAL A 21 -11.09 31.92 0.45
C VAL A 21 -11.06 30.75 1.42
N VAL A 22 -12.11 30.57 2.23
CA VAL A 22 -12.20 29.43 3.17
C VAL A 22 -12.14 28.11 2.42
N MET A 23 -12.80 27.98 1.28
CA MET A 23 -12.77 26.76 0.47
C MET A 23 -11.35 26.42 -0.02
N ILE A 24 -10.60 27.41 -0.49
CA ILE A 24 -9.19 27.24 -0.90
C ILE A 24 -8.33 26.81 0.30
N ILE A 25 -8.49 27.43 1.47
CA ILE A 25 -7.72 27.09 2.66
C ILE A 25 -7.98 25.64 3.09
N LEU A 26 -9.25 25.21 3.07
CA LEU A 26 -9.61 23.83 3.37
C LEU A 26 -8.98 22.86 2.37
N MET A 27 -9.02 23.16 1.06
CA MET A 27 -8.35 22.35 0.06
C MET A 27 -6.85 22.20 0.35
N VAL A 28 -6.14 23.30 0.60
CA VAL A 28 -4.70 23.26 0.89
C VAL A 28 -4.40 22.49 2.17
N MET A 29 -5.21 22.66 3.22
CA MET A 29 -5.05 21.88 4.46
C MET A 29 -5.29 20.39 4.25
N PHE A 30 -6.30 20.02 3.46
CA PHE A 30 -6.56 18.62 3.14
C PHE A 30 -5.45 18.06 2.26
N THR A 31 -5.01 18.74 1.21
CA THR A 31 -3.90 18.28 0.35
C THR A 31 -2.61 18.06 1.15
N GLY A 32 -2.27 18.96 2.07
CA GLY A 32 -1.07 18.82 2.92
C GLY A 32 -1.13 17.66 3.91
N LYS A 33 -2.34 17.23 4.31
CA LYS A 33 -2.54 16.11 5.24
C LYS A 33 -2.87 14.80 4.53
N THR A 34 -3.44 14.80 3.32
CA THR A 34 -3.84 13.58 2.59
C THR A 34 -2.67 12.90 1.89
N GLN A 35 -1.63 13.65 1.48
CA GLN A 35 -0.42 13.08 0.86
C GLN A 35 0.20 11.88 1.63
N PRO A 36 0.44 11.96 2.96
CA PRO A 36 0.96 10.83 3.72
C PRO A 36 -0.06 9.69 3.90
N LEU A 37 -1.37 9.98 3.88
CA LEU A 37 -2.39 8.93 3.92
C LEU A 37 -2.51 8.20 2.59
N GLU A 38 -2.37 8.88 1.45
CA GLU A 38 -2.38 8.24 0.13
C GLU A 38 -1.13 7.35 -0.06
N GLN A 39 0.04 7.80 0.41
CA GLN A 39 1.22 6.93 0.49
C GLN A 39 1.02 5.78 1.47
N GLY A 40 0.41 6.03 2.62
CA GLY A 40 0.11 4.99 3.61
C GLY A 40 -0.89 3.93 3.11
N LEU A 41 -1.94 4.32 2.39
CA LEU A 41 -2.93 3.37 1.83
C LEU A 41 -2.39 2.58 0.65
N SER A 42 -1.44 3.17 -0.10
CA SER A 42 -0.79 2.53 -1.25
C SER A 42 0.36 1.61 -0.82
N ALA A 43 0.85 1.73 0.41
CA ALA A 43 1.91 0.90 0.94
C ALA A 43 1.43 -0.53 1.18
N CYS A 44 2.13 -1.48 0.55
CA CYS A 44 1.89 -2.92 0.70
C CYS A 44 1.81 -3.38 2.18
N GLU A 45 2.71 -2.83 3.00
CA GLU A 45 2.86 -3.21 4.42
C GLU A 45 1.62 -2.85 5.26
N ASN A 46 0.94 -1.75 4.94
CA ASN A 46 -0.28 -1.33 5.65
C ASN A 46 -1.50 -2.18 5.29
N LYS A 47 -1.47 -2.92 4.17
CA LYS A 47 -2.51 -3.88 3.78
C LYS A 47 -2.27 -5.27 4.39
N GLY A 48 -1.25 -5.41 5.25
CA GLY A 48 -0.81 -6.70 5.76
C GLY A 48 -0.04 -7.53 4.73
N GLY A 49 0.45 -6.89 3.66
CA GLY A 49 1.31 -7.51 2.68
C GLY A 49 2.80 -7.33 2.99
N VAL A 50 3.65 -8.01 2.21
CA VAL A 50 5.10 -7.86 2.27
C VAL A 50 5.65 -7.55 0.89
N CYS A 51 6.63 -6.66 0.82
CA CYS A 51 7.31 -6.33 -0.43
C CYS A 51 8.37 -7.37 -0.75
N SER A 52 8.34 -7.88 -1.98
CA SER A 52 9.33 -8.82 -2.49
C SER A 52 10.03 -8.29 -3.73
N SER A 53 11.36 -8.32 -3.71
CA SER A 53 12.18 -7.95 -4.86
C SER A 53 12.30 -9.08 -5.90
N ASN A 54 11.97 -10.31 -5.53
CA ASN A 54 11.81 -11.41 -6.48
C ASN A 54 10.32 -11.63 -6.68
N SER A 55 9.89 -11.91 -7.91
CA SER A 55 8.49 -12.24 -8.26
C SER A 55 7.86 -13.35 -7.41
N ASP A 56 8.65 -14.04 -6.59
CA ASP A 56 8.22 -15.03 -5.61
C ASP A 56 7.63 -14.36 -4.37
N CYS A 57 6.32 -14.50 -4.23
CA CYS A 57 5.60 -14.14 -3.02
C CYS A 57 5.57 -15.32 -2.03
N PRO A 58 5.58 -15.06 -0.71
CA PRO A 58 5.46 -16.12 0.28
C PRO A 58 4.17 -16.92 0.11
N SER A 59 4.19 -18.14 0.58
CA SER A 59 3.08 -19.09 0.47
C SER A 59 1.84 -18.56 1.16
N ASN A 60 0.68 -18.77 0.53
CA ASN A 60 -0.60 -18.14 0.90
C ASN A 60 -0.63 -16.61 0.77
N THR A 61 0.18 -16.05 -0.12
CA THR A 61 0.06 -14.65 -0.53
C THR A 61 -0.06 -14.50 -2.04
N LEU A 62 -0.73 -13.43 -2.46
CA LEU A 62 -0.99 -13.09 -3.86
C LEU A 62 -0.15 -11.87 -4.23
N SER A 63 0.58 -11.96 -5.33
CA SER A 63 1.27 -10.82 -5.92
C SER A 63 0.24 -9.85 -6.50
N SER A 64 0.28 -8.60 -6.07
CA SER A 64 -0.57 -7.52 -6.56
C SER A 64 0.29 -6.32 -6.92
N GLY A 65 0.30 -5.98 -8.20
CA GLY A 65 0.93 -4.73 -8.70
C GLY A 65 0.13 -3.47 -8.39
N ALA A 66 -1.03 -3.59 -7.73
CA ALA A 66 -1.87 -2.45 -7.38
C ALA A 66 -1.31 -1.63 -6.20
N PHE A 67 -0.35 -2.19 -5.45
CA PHE A 67 0.24 -1.54 -4.27
C PHE A 67 1.72 -1.31 -4.48
N GLY A 68 2.17 -0.11 -4.10
CA GLY A 68 3.56 0.30 -4.22
C GLY A 68 4.38 -0.21 -3.06
N CYS A 69 5.57 -0.70 -3.38
CA CYS A 69 6.66 -0.91 -2.43
C CYS A 69 7.62 0.27 -2.50
N GLU A 70 8.32 0.56 -1.40
CA GLU A 70 9.22 1.72 -1.31
C GLU A 70 10.37 1.64 -2.33
N LYS A 71 10.72 0.42 -2.78
CA LYS A 71 11.73 0.20 -3.81
C LYS A 71 11.10 -0.09 -5.17
N ALA A 72 11.63 0.58 -6.19
CA ALA A 72 11.25 0.35 -7.58
C ALA A 72 11.61 -1.09 -8.02
N GLY A 73 10.62 -1.80 -8.57
CA GLY A 73 10.79 -3.18 -9.06
C GLY A 73 10.37 -4.27 -8.07
N GLU A 74 9.88 -3.92 -6.88
CA GLU A 74 9.32 -4.89 -5.94
C GLU A 74 7.81 -5.11 -6.20
N SER A 75 7.37 -6.35 -6.06
CA SER A 75 5.95 -6.71 -6.10
C SER A 75 5.40 -6.78 -4.68
N CYS A 76 4.16 -6.29 -4.49
CA CYS A 76 3.48 -6.41 -3.22
C CYS A 76 2.79 -7.76 -3.08
N CYS A 77 3.14 -8.52 -2.04
CA CYS A 77 2.57 -9.83 -1.76
C CYS A 77 1.56 -9.71 -0.61
N ILE A 78 0.26 -9.83 -0.90
CA ILE A 78 -0.82 -9.71 0.10
C ILE A 78 -1.34 -11.08 0.49
N GLY A 79 -1.42 -11.35 1.80
CA GLY A 79 -2.05 -12.55 2.31
C GLY A 79 -1.63 -12.86 3.74
N ALA A 80 -1.76 -14.12 4.14
CA ALA A 80 -1.33 -14.59 5.46
C ALA A 80 -0.03 -15.41 5.33
N PRO A 81 1.13 -14.74 5.21
CA PRO A 81 2.39 -15.46 5.01
C PRO A 81 2.77 -16.22 6.29
N LYS A 82 3.24 -17.46 6.12
CA LYS A 82 3.88 -18.19 7.23
C LYS A 82 5.27 -17.61 7.49
N VAL A 83 5.49 -17.14 8.71
CA VAL A 83 6.82 -16.74 9.20
C VAL A 83 7.69 -17.96 9.45
N CYS A 84 8.98 -17.85 9.17
CA CYS A 84 10.00 -18.85 9.47
C CYS A 84 11.20 -18.19 10.14
N THR A 85 11.94 -18.94 10.94
CA THR A 85 13.12 -18.42 11.62
C THR A 85 14.35 -18.52 10.72
N LYS A 86 15.18 -17.48 10.68
CA LYS A 86 16.44 -17.46 9.91
C LYS A 86 17.34 -18.60 10.40
N GLY A 87 17.56 -19.62 9.57
CA GLY A 87 18.36 -20.80 9.91
C GLY A 87 17.57 -22.10 10.09
N SER A 88 16.25 -22.09 9.89
CA SER A 88 15.44 -23.31 9.83
C SER A 88 15.34 -23.80 8.37
N ASP A 89 15.78 -25.03 8.09
CA ASP A 89 15.63 -25.73 6.80
C ASP A 89 14.16 -25.98 6.46
N GLY A 90 13.36 -24.98 6.05
CA GLY A 90 12.00 -25.12 5.48
C GLY A 90 10.96 -25.93 6.31
N SER A 91 11.34 -26.44 7.49
CA SER A 91 10.62 -27.47 8.23
C SER A 91 9.37 -26.87 8.90
N GLU A 92 9.48 -25.61 9.30
CA GLU A 92 8.37 -24.81 9.84
C GLU A 92 7.32 -24.48 8.74
N CYS A 93 7.73 -24.53 7.47
CA CYS A 93 6.86 -24.31 6.32
C CYS A 93 6.03 -25.57 5.98
N GLY A 94 6.35 -26.71 6.61
CA GLY A 94 5.58 -27.96 6.56
C GLY A 94 6.01 -28.93 5.45
N LYS A 95 6.78 -28.49 4.45
CA LYS A 95 7.43 -29.40 3.48
C LYS A 95 8.80 -28.85 3.08
N GLU A 96 9.85 -29.48 3.58
CA GLU A 96 11.26 -29.09 3.36
C GLU A 96 11.66 -29.03 1.88
N ASN A 97 10.98 -29.79 1.00
CA ASN A 97 11.30 -29.86 -0.44
C ASN A 97 10.34 -29.08 -1.35
N GLU A 98 9.31 -28.43 -0.78
CA GLU A 98 8.32 -27.64 -1.53
C GLU A 98 8.34 -26.17 -1.11
N TYR A 99 8.95 -25.85 0.05
CA TYR A 99 9.02 -24.50 0.58
C TYR A 99 10.42 -24.15 1.09
N ASP A 100 10.87 -22.94 0.76
CA ASP A 100 12.13 -22.36 1.22
C ASP A 100 11.87 -21.17 2.16
N CYS A 101 12.75 -20.96 3.14
CA CYS A 101 12.64 -19.82 4.06
C CYS A 101 13.46 -18.65 3.55
N LYS A 102 12.81 -17.65 2.93
CA LYS A 102 13.50 -16.45 2.43
C LYS A 102 13.26 -15.22 3.32
N PRO A 103 14.28 -14.36 3.48
CA PRO A 103 14.12 -13.10 4.19
C PRO A 103 13.41 -12.05 3.31
N PHE A 104 12.38 -11.40 3.87
CA PHE A 104 11.70 -10.23 3.30
C PHE A 104 11.74 -9.09 4.33
N GLY A 105 12.57 -8.08 4.06
CA GLY A 105 12.80 -7.00 5.01
C GLY A 105 13.40 -7.49 6.34
N THR A 106 12.68 -7.28 7.44
CA THR A 106 13.11 -7.65 8.81
C THR A 106 12.68 -9.05 9.25
N LYS A 107 11.80 -9.72 8.50
CA LYS A 107 11.26 -11.03 8.83
C LYS A 107 11.57 -12.03 7.72
N SER A 108 11.47 -13.32 8.01
CA SER A 108 11.61 -14.37 7.00
C SER A 108 10.29 -15.11 6.86
N TYR A 109 9.97 -15.50 5.63
CA TYR A 109 8.71 -16.13 5.29
C TYR A 109 8.93 -17.35 4.41
N CYS A 110 8.01 -18.30 4.54
CA CYS A 110 7.96 -19.50 3.74
C CYS A 110 7.54 -19.16 2.31
N VAL A 111 8.38 -19.45 1.33
CA VAL A 111 8.12 -19.26 -0.10
C VAL A 111 8.00 -20.63 -0.74
N LYS A 112 7.03 -20.81 -1.64
CA LYS A 112 6.93 -22.07 -2.37
C LYS A 112 8.12 -22.12 -3.34
N LEU A 113 8.89 -23.20 -3.29
CA LEU A 113 9.86 -23.48 -4.34
C LEU A 113 9.06 -23.83 -5.59
N ASP A 114 9.17 -23.02 -6.63
CA ASP A 114 8.92 -23.48 -8.00
C ASP A 114 9.97 -24.56 -8.30
N ILE A 115 9.67 -25.78 -7.86
CA ILE A 115 10.39 -26.97 -8.30
C ILE A 115 10.32 -26.88 -9.83
N PRO A 116 11.44 -26.76 -10.57
CA PRO A 116 11.39 -27.04 -11.97
C PRO A 116 10.90 -28.48 -12.01
N THR A 117 9.67 -28.68 -12.48
CA THR A 117 9.25 -29.99 -12.96
C THR A 117 10.28 -30.32 -14.03
N LYS A 118 11.34 -31.01 -13.61
CA LYS A 118 12.29 -31.67 -14.48
C LYS A 118 11.40 -32.34 -15.51
N PRO A 119 11.52 -32.02 -16.82
CA PRO A 119 10.72 -32.72 -17.82
C PRO A 119 10.99 -34.20 -17.58
N ALA A 120 9.95 -34.91 -17.16
CA ALA A 120 9.99 -36.35 -17.07
C ALA A 120 10.35 -36.83 -18.47
N GLY A 121 11.44 -37.58 -18.57
CA GLY A 121 11.92 -38.09 -19.85
C GLY A 121 10.82 -38.85 -20.59
N GLY A 122 10.81 -38.64 -21.90
CA GLY A 122 10.16 -39.45 -22.92
C GLY A 122 11.03 -39.35 -24.16
#